data_AF-A0A3M1DL23-F1
#
_entry.id   AF-A0A3M1DL23-F1
#
_cell.length_a   1.000
_cell.length_b   1.000
_cell.length_c   1.000
_cell.angle_alpha   90.00
_cell.angle_beta   90.00
_cell.angle_gamma   90.00
#
_symmetry.space_group_name_H-M   'P 1'
#
loop_
_entity.id
_entity.type
_entity.pdbx_description
1 polymer ?
#
loop_
_entity_poly.entity_id
_entity_poly.type
_entity_poly.pdbx_seq_one_letter_code
_entity_poly.pdbx_strand_id
1 'polypeptide(L)' 'MKAFTALTKKTNADLDAALAEAQLEIVKLNAQLSTGSAAKEAGKLRALKQKVARIKTIQNQRRNAKV' A
#
# COMPACT_ATOMS: atom_id res chain seq x y z
N MET A 1 12.17 -7.51 -8.90
CA MET A 1 11.29 -8.32 -8.01
C MET A 1 11.57 -8.21 -6.49
N LYS A 2 12.72 -7.68 -6.03
CA LYS A 2 13.14 -7.70 -4.61
C LYS A 2 12.14 -7.12 -3.58
N ALA A 3 11.30 -6.15 -3.96
CA ALA A 3 10.36 -5.49 -3.04
C ALA A 3 9.15 -6.35 -2.63
N PHE A 4 8.71 -7.29 -3.48
CA PHE A 4 7.57 -8.16 -3.17
C PHE A 4 7.97 -9.24 -2.14
N THR A 5 9.14 -9.84 -2.33
CA THR A 5 9.73 -10.82 -1.41
C THR A 5 10.02 -10.24 -0.03
N ALA A 6 10.23 -8.92 0.08
CA ALA A 6 10.39 -8.26 1.38
C ALA A 6 9.07 -8.19 2.15
N LEU A 7 7.94 -7.98 1.46
CA LEU A 7 6.61 -7.93 2.09
C LEU A 7 6.15 -9.30 2.59
N THR A 8 6.51 -10.39 1.90
CA THR A 8 6.13 -11.74 2.33
C THR A 8 6.83 -12.19 3.61
N LYS A 9 7.95 -11.57 3.99
CA LYS A 9 8.71 -11.85 5.22
C LYS A 9 8.17 -11.11 6.46
N LYS A 10 7.32 -10.10 6.28
CA LYS A 10 6.76 -9.30 7.38
C LYS A 10 5.68 -10.07 8.15
N THR A 11 5.50 -9.77 9.44
CA THR A 11 4.39 -10.33 10.23
C THR A 11 3.04 -9.76 9.77
N ASN A 12 1.92 -10.35 10.19
CA ASN A 12 0.61 -9.79 9.87
C ASN A 12 0.42 -8.39 10.48
N ALA A 13 0.89 -8.19 11.72
CA ALA A 13 0.84 -6.89 12.39
C ALA A 13 1.64 -5.82 11.63
N ASP A 14 2.83 -6.16 11.12
CA ASP A 14 3.64 -5.23 10.31
C ASP A 14 2.97 -4.90 8.97
N LEU A 15 2.23 -5.85 8.40
CA LEU A 15 1.46 -5.62 7.17
C LEU A 15 0.28 -4.70 7.43
N ASP A 16 -0.40 -4.84 8.57
CA ASP A 16 -1.51 -3.96 8.98
C ASP A 16 -1.03 -2.53 9.26
N ALA A 17 0.10 -2.38 9.98
CA ALA A 17 0.72 -1.07 10.19
C ALA A 17 1.11 -0.40 8.86
N ALA A 18 1.79 -1.14 7.97
CA ALA A 18 2.18 -0.63 6.65
C ALA A 18 0.98 -0.31 5.74
N LEU A 19 -0.15 -1.01 5.93
CA LEU A 19 -1.40 -0.75 5.22
C LEU A 19 -2.02 0.57 5.70
N ALA A 20 -2.13 0.76 7.01
CA ALA A 20 -2.69 1.97 7.61
C ALA A 20 -1.89 3.22 7.22
N GLU A 21 -0.56 3.15 7.28
CA GLU A 21 0.33 4.23 6.84
C GLU A 21 0.12 4.59 5.37
N ALA A 22 0.09 3.59 4.49
CA ALA A 22 -0.09 3.82 3.06
C ALA A 22 -1.47 4.41 2.73
N GLN A 23 -2.52 4.01 3.46
CA GLN A 23 -3.86 4.57 3.31
C GLN A 23 -3.93 6.04 3.78
N LEU A 24 -3.30 6.35 4.91
CA LEU A 24 -3.22 7.74 5.40
C LEU A 24 -2.51 8.64 4.38
N GLU A 25 -1.42 8.16 3.79
CA GLU A 25 -0.67 8.89 2.79
C GLU A 25 -1.47 9.10 1.50
N ILE A 26 -2.25 8.11 1.06
CA ILE A 26 -3.20 8.25 -0.05
C ILE A 26 -4.20 9.38 0.21
N VAL A 27 -4.76 9.47 1.42
CA VAL A 27 -5.71 10.54 1.78
C VAL A 27 -5.05 11.91 1.68
N LYS A 28 -3.83 12.06 2.21
CA LYS A 28 -3.07 13.31 2.12
C LYS A 28 -2.79 13.72 0.68
N LEU A 29 -2.38 12.78 -0.16
CA LEU A 29 -2.12 13.04 -1.58
C LEU A 29 -3.39 13.39 -2.35
N ASN A 30 -4.51 12.73 -2.08
CA ASN A 30 -5.79 13.08 -2.70
C ASN A 30 -6.23 14.49 -2.32
N ALA A 31 -6.04 14.90 -1.05
CA ALA A 31 -6.33 16.26 -0.62
C ALA A 31 -5.47 17.28 -1.38
N GLN A 32 -4.16 17.03 -1.51
CA GLN A 32 -3.27 17.89 -2.30
C GLN A 32 -3.67 17.94 -3.79
N LEU A 33 -4.01 16.80 -4.39
CA LEU A 33 -4.43 16.76 -5.79
C LEU A 33 -5.73 17.53 -6.01
N SER A 34 -6.66 17.48 -5.05
CA SER A 34 -7.91 18.23 -5.11
C SER A 34 -7.72 19.74 -5.11
N THR A 35 -6.64 20.25 -4.51
CA THR A 35 -6.28 21.67 -4.53
C THR A 35 -5.47 22.08 -5.77
N GLY A 36 -5.34 21.20 -6.78
CA GLY A 36 -4.67 21.49 -8.04
C GLY A 36 -3.15 21.26 -8.04
N SER A 37 -2.60 20.52 -7.07
CA SER A 37 -1.16 20.23 -7.05
C SER A 37 -0.72 19.26 -8.17
N ALA A 38 0.54 19.37 -8.58
CA ALA A 38 1.09 18.88 -9.84
C ALA A 38 1.22 17.34 -9.99
N ALA A 39 1.42 16.91 -11.24
CA ALA A 39 1.54 15.52 -11.72
C ALA A 39 2.51 14.59 -10.95
N LYS A 40 3.48 15.15 -10.20
CA LYS A 40 4.42 14.37 -9.35
C LYS A 40 3.71 13.62 -8.23
N GLU A 41 2.64 14.20 -7.67
CA GLU A 41 1.83 13.58 -6.61
C GLU A 41 0.93 12.46 -7.17
N ALA A 42 0.52 12.53 -8.45
CA ALA A 42 -0.23 11.46 -9.11
C ALA A 42 0.60 10.18 -9.30
N GLY A 43 1.89 10.31 -9.63
CA GLY A 43 2.82 9.18 -9.74
C GLY A 43 3.00 8.46 -8.39
N LYS A 44 3.17 9.23 -7.31
CA LYS A 44 3.27 8.70 -5.94
C LYS A 44 1.96 8.03 -5.50
N LEU A 45 0.81 8.63 -5.81
CA LEU A 45 -0.51 8.06 -5.51
C LEU A 45 -0.68 6.68 -6.17
N ARG A 46 -0.27 6.54 -7.43
CA ARG A 46 -0.30 5.25 -8.14
C ARG A 46 0.59 4.21 -7.47
N ALA A 47 1.81 4.59 -7.06
CA ALA A 47 2.73 3.69 -6.38
C ALA A 47 2.18 3.22 -5.02
N LEU A 48 1.55 4.11 -4.25
CA LEU A 48 0.91 3.77 -2.98
C LEU A 48 -0.28 2.82 -3.16
N LYS A 49 -1.15 3.06 -4.16
CA LYS A 49 -2.25 2.14 -4.49
C LYS A 49 -1.74 0.74 -4.84
N GLN A 50 -0.65 0.64 -5.61
CA GLN A 50 -0.01 -0.65 -5.90
C GLN A 50 0.58 -1.32 -4.66
N LYS A 51 1.18 -0.54 -3.74
CA LYS A 51 1.68 -1.06 -2.45
C LYS A 51 0.54 -1.65 -1.63
N VAL A 52 -0.58 -0.94 -1.50
CA VAL A 52 -1.80 -1.41 -0.81
C VAL A 52 -2.33 -2.69 -1.44
N ALA A 53 -2.42 -2.75 -2.78
CA ALA A 53 -2.88 -3.94 -3.48
C ALA A 53 -2.00 -5.17 -3.15
N ARG A 54 -0.67 -5.01 -3.19
CA ARG A 54 0.27 -6.10 -2.85
C ARG A 54 0.12 -6.58 -1.41
N ILE A 55 -0.04 -5.68 -0.45
CA ILE A 55 -0.27 -6.03 0.96
C ILE A 55 -1.56 -6.85 1.09
N LYS A 56 -2.66 -6.36 0.53
CA LYS A 56 -3.96 -7.06 0.56
C LYS A 56 -3.89 -8.43 -0.12
N THR A 57 -3.17 -8.55 -1.24
CA THR A 57 -2.95 -9.84 -1.90
C THR A 57 -2.24 -10.82 -0.98
N ILE A 58 -1.16 -10.41 -0.31
CA ILE A 58 -0.41 -11.28 0.62
C ILE A 58 -1.29 -11.68 1.81
N GLN A 59 -2.04 -10.75 2.38
CA GLN A 59 -2.98 -11.05 3.48
C GLN A 59 -4.04 -12.05 3.04
N ASN A 60 -4.61 -11.90 1.84
CA ASN A 60 -5.58 -12.82 1.29
C ASN A 60 -4.97 -14.21 1.02
N GLN A 61 -3.77 -14.28 0.45
CA GLN A 61 -3.04 -15.53 0.24
C GLN A 61 -2.79 -16.25 1.56
N ARG A 62 -2.35 -15.53 2.60
CA ARG A 62 -2.14 -16.08 3.95
C ARG A 62 -3.43 -16.56 4.59
N ARG A 63 -4.53 -15.85 4.40
CA ARG A 63 -5.86 -16.24 4.89
C ARG A 63 -6.31 -17.52 4.21
N ASN A 64 -6.23 -17.58 2.88
CA ASN A 64 -6.67 -18.74 2.10
C ASN A 64 -5.76 -19.97 2.26
N ALA A 65 -4.47 -19.79 2.59
CA ALA A 65 -3.56 -20.90 2.86
C ALA A 65 -3.65 -21.47 4.29
N LYS A 66 -4.35 -20.76 5.20
CA LYS A 66 -4.66 -21.22 6.56
C LYS A 66 -6.01 -21.94 6.65
N VAL A 67 -6.78 -21.93 5.57
CA VAL A 67 -8.00 -22.74 5.37
C VAL A 67 -7.59 -24.02 4.67
#